data_AF-A0A949EIS6-F1
#
_entry.id   AF-A0A949EIS6-F1
#
_cell.length_a   1.000
_cell.length_b   1.000
_cell.length_c   1.000
_cell.angle_alpha   90.00
_cell.angle_beta   90.00
_cell.angle_gamma   90.00
#
_symmetry.space_group_name_H-M   'P 1'
#
loop_
_entity.id
_entity.type
_entity.pdbx_description
1 polymer ?
#
loop_
_entity_poly.entity_id
_entity_poly.type
_entity_poly.pdbx_seq_one_letter_code
_entity_poly.pdbx_strand_id
1 'polypeptide(L)'
;MFKKESIFRFRAFTAFWLTFSFLLSVLSGLILFLRPEGSLAAWTGWSALGLNKMQWEGVHTVFVFVLLISASIHLLYNWRALTAYCRLKKKQFGMVFKGMAAFREFLAAALLTVLVLIGAIGEWLPCQWIVGWRGAFKSGSAVVTHAPPVADADKLSLAGLCALLGISEQRVLRNAAANGLQLCALSETLSEIAKKNGMSPEKIYGLLFMK
;
A
#
# COMPACT_ATOMS: atom_id res chain seq x y z
N MET A 1 11.22 5.72 52.75
CA MET A 1 10.83 4.73 51.72
C MET A 1 10.94 5.40 50.35
N PHE A 2 12.09 5.29 49.68
CA PHE A 2 12.28 5.89 48.35
C PHE A 2 11.45 5.10 47.34
N LYS A 3 10.42 5.74 46.79
CA LYS A 3 9.64 5.18 45.69
C LYS A 3 10.58 5.06 44.49
N LYS A 4 10.95 3.84 44.12
CA LYS A 4 11.77 3.57 42.92
C LYS A 4 10.99 4.08 41.72
N GLU A 5 11.36 5.26 41.21
CA GLU A 5 10.76 5.77 39.98
C GLU A 5 11.15 4.81 38.85
N SER A 6 10.14 4.28 38.15
CA SER A 6 10.41 3.47 36.97
C SER A 6 11.03 4.36 35.91
N ILE A 7 12.27 4.07 35.53
CA ILE A 7 13.04 4.81 34.51
C ILE A 7 12.30 4.87 33.17
N PHE A 8 11.42 3.90 32.88
CA PHE A 8 10.68 3.80 31.63
C PHE A 8 9.17 4.06 31.78
N ARG A 9 8.62 4.93 30.94
CA ARG A 9 7.20 5.33 30.94
C ARG A 9 6.43 4.59 29.84
N PHE A 10 5.94 3.38 30.13
CA PHE A 10 5.24 2.51 29.17
C PHE A 10 4.07 3.16 28.43
N ARG A 11 3.29 4.03 29.10
CA ARG A 11 2.18 4.76 28.45
C ARG A 11 2.68 5.73 27.38
N ALA A 12 3.75 6.47 27.68
CA ALA A 12 4.36 7.40 26.73
C ALA A 12 4.98 6.63 25.56
N PHE A 13 5.71 5.55 25.85
CA PHE A 13 6.24 4.66 24.82
C PHE A 13 5.16 4.15 23.86
N THR A 14 4.06 3.62 24.39
CA THR A 14 2.97 3.08 23.56
C THR A 14 2.34 4.16 22.69
N ALA A 15 2.19 5.39 23.21
CA ALA A 15 1.68 6.52 22.43
C ALA A 15 2.64 6.89 21.29
N PHE A 16 3.95 7.00 21.56
CA PHE A 16 4.93 7.27 20.50
C PHE A 16 5.01 6.14 19.47
N TRP A 17 4.96 4.89 19.92
CA TRP A 17 4.99 3.73 19.03
C TRP A 17 3.78 3.69 18.11
N LEU A 18 2.58 3.99 18.63
CA LEU A 18 1.36 4.16 17.85
C LEU A 18 1.53 5.27 16.80
N THR A 19 2.01 6.45 17.22
CA THR A 19 2.20 7.60 16.32
C THR A 19 3.17 7.30 15.19
N PHE A 20 4.34 6.72 15.47
CA PHE A 20 5.31 6.39 14.42
C PHE A 20 4.78 5.32 13.46
N SER A 21 4.05 4.31 13.98
CA SER A 21 3.43 3.28 13.16
C SER A 21 2.35 3.87 12.25
N PHE A 22 1.57 4.83 12.75
CA PHE A 22 0.58 5.56 11.98
C PHE A 22 1.23 6.36 10.85
N LEU A 23 2.26 7.15 11.16
CA LEU A 23 2.97 7.96 10.16
C LEU A 23 3.57 7.10 9.04
N LEU A 24 4.22 5.98 9.38
CA LEU A 24 4.78 5.06 8.40
C LEU A 24 3.70 4.33 7.59
N SER A 25 2.57 3.97 8.20
CA SER A 25 1.43 3.37 7.50
C SER A 25 0.80 4.34 6.49
N VAL A 26 0.65 5.62 6.87
CA VAL A 26 0.13 6.67 5.98
C VAL A 26 1.10 6.95 4.85
N LEU A 27 2.40 7.11 5.14
CA LEU A 27 3.42 7.34 4.13
C LEU A 27 3.48 6.21 3.10
N SER A 28 3.57 4.97 3.58
CA SER A 28 3.60 3.79 2.70
C SER A 28 2.29 3.62 1.92
N GLY A 29 1.14 3.90 2.54
CA GLY A 29 -0.17 3.88 1.87
C GLY A 29 -0.28 4.94 0.77
N LEU A 30 0.23 6.15 1.01
CA LEU A 30 0.28 7.23 0.01
C LEU A 30 1.17 6.87 -1.17
N ILE A 31 2.34 6.30 -0.90
CA ILE A 31 3.27 5.84 -1.95
C ILE A 31 2.62 4.74 -2.80
N LEU A 32 1.93 3.78 -2.18
CA LEU A 32 1.19 2.73 -2.88
C LEU A 32 -0.06 3.25 -3.62
N PHE A 33 -0.65 4.35 -3.15
CA PHE A 33 -1.77 5.02 -3.80
C PHE A 33 -1.33 5.72 -5.10
N LEU A 34 -0.16 6.37 -5.08
CA LEU A 34 0.42 7.07 -6.24
C LEU A 34 1.05 6.12 -7.27
N ARG A 35 1.31 4.87 -6.89
CA ARG A 35 1.89 3.86 -7.77
C ARG A 35 0.97 3.59 -8.98
N PRO A 36 1.52 3.43 -10.20
CA PRO A 36 0.75 2.92 -11.34
C PRO A 36 0.17 1.52 -11.07
N GLU A 37 -0.67 1.03 -11.99
CA GLU A 37 -1.28 -0.31 -11.86
C GLU A 37 -0.26 -1.39 -11.50
N GLY A 38 -0.74 -2.41 -10.78
CA GLY A 38 0.11 -3.47 -10.25
C GLY A 38 1.02 -4.12 -11.29
N SER A 39 0.52 -4.34 -12.51
CA SER A 39 1.29 -4.89 -13.63
C SER A 39 2.22 -3.84 -14.24
N LEU A 40 1.74 -2.61 -14.47
CA LEU A 40 2.57 -1.53 -15.04
C LEU A 40 3.75 -1.15 -14.14
N ALA A 41 3.56 -1.12 -12.83
CA ALA A 41 4.64 -0.85 -11.88
C ALA A 41 5.73 -1.93 -11.91
N ALA A 42 5.36 -3.20 -12.12
CA ALA A 42 6.33 -4.29 -12.28
C ALA A 42 7.02 -4.18 -13.65
N TRP A 43 6.24 -3.92 -14.69
CA TRP A 43 6.68 -3.77 -16.07
C TRP A 43 7.75 -2.68 -16.25
N THR A 44 7.51 -1.48 -15.72
CA THR A 44 8.44 -0.34 -15.85
C THR A 44 9.58 -0.36 -14.83
N GLY A 45 9.55 -1.29 -13.86
CA GLY A 45 10.51 -1.31 -12.76
C GLY A 45 10.34 -0.13 -11.80
N TRP A 46 9.09 0.29 -11.55
CA TRP A 46 8.78 1.46 -10.74
C TRP A 46 9.38 1.36 -9.32
N SER A 47 9.98 2.46 -8.88
CA SER A 47 10.50 2.62 -7.53
C SER A 47 10.23 4.03 -7.02
N ALA A 48 10.14 4.16 -5.70
CA ALA A 48 10.00 5.43 -5.00
C ALA A 48 10.91 5.43 -3.77
N LEU A 49 11.67 6.51 -3.59
CA LEU A 49 12.65 6.67 -2.50
C LEU A 49 13.61 5.46 -2.36
N GLY A 50 14.01 4.88 -3.48
CA GLY A 50 14.95 3.74 -3.52
C GLY A 50 14.34 2.37 -3.21
N LEU A 51 13.03 2.28 -2.94
CA LEU A 51 12.32 1.02 -2.75
C LEU A 51 11.39 0.72 -3.93
N ASN A 52 11.36 -0.55 -4.34
CA ASN A 52 10.44 -1.03 -5.37
C ASN A 52 9.02 -1.24 -4.80
N LYS A 53 8.08 -1.53 -5.70
CA LYS A 53 6.68 -1.84 -5.36
C LYS A 53 6.55 -2.87 -4.23
N MET A 54 7.19 -4.03 -4.36
CA MET A 54 7.02 -5.14 -3.41
C MET A 54 7.57 -4.79 -2.03
N GLN A 55 8.66 -4.03 -1.98
CA GLN A 55 9.22 -3.54 -0.73
C GLN A 55 8.25 -2.57 -0.04
N TRP A 56 7.63 -1.65 -0.77
CA TRP A 56 6.60 -0.75 -0.21
C TRP A 56 5.36 -1.50 0.27
N GLU A 57 4.90 -2.52 -0.45
CA GLU A 57 3.81 -3.41 -0.01
C GLU A 57 4.17 -4.13 1.29
N GLY A 58 5.41 -4.62 1.41
CA GLY A 58 5.92 -5.23 2.64
C GLY A 58 5.97 -4.26 3.81
N VAL A 59 6.54 -3.06 3.61
CA VAL A 59 6.58 -2.00 4.63
C VAL A 59 5.16 -1.67 5.10
N HIS A 60 4.23 -1.43 4.17
CA HIS A 60 2.86 -1.08 4.52
C HIS A 60 2.18 -2.19 5.33
N THR A 61 2.29 -3.44 4.88
CA THR A 61 1.65 -4.60 5.54
C THR A 61 2.16 -4.77 6.97
N VAL A 62 3.49 -4.71 7.17
CA VAL A 62 4.10 -4.84 8.48
C VAL A 62 3.67 -3.69 9.39
N PHE A 63 3.74 -2.45 8.92
CA PHE A 63 3.42 -1.30 9.77
C PHE A 63 1.93 -1.16 10.07
N VAL A 64 1.03 -1.63 9.20
CA VAL A 64 -0.40 -1.76 9.53
C VAL A 64 -0.61 -2.78 10.65
N PHE A 65 0.09 -3.92 10.62
CA PHE A 65 0.00 -4.91 11.69
C PHE A 65 0.55 -4.36 13.02
N VAL A 66 1.69 -3.67 12.99
CA VAL A 66 2.26 -2.97 14.16
C VAL A 66 1.31 -1.87 14.66
N LEU A 67 0.66 -1.14 13.75
CA LEU A 67 -0.35 -0.14 14.09
C LEU A 67 -1.52 -0.77 14.84
N LEU A 68 -2.03 -1.92 14.39
CA LEU A 68 -3.11 -2.64 15.08
C LEU A 68 -2.71 -3.08 16.49
N ILE A 69 -1.50 -3.63 16.66
CA ILE A 69 -1.01 -4.05 17.98
C ILE A 69 -0.86 -2.84 18.91
N SER A 70 -0.15 -1.80 18.45
CA SER A 70 0.10 -0.60 19.25
C SER A 70 -1.19 0.14 19.59
N ALA A 71 -2.16 0.22 18.67
CA ALA A 71 -3.48 0.79 18.91
C ALA A 71 -4.26 -0.03 19.94
N SER A 72 -4.20 -1.36 19.88
CA SER A 72 -4.85 -2.24 20.86
C SER A 72 -4.29 -2.03 22.26
N ILE A 73 -2.97 -2.01 22.42
CA ILE A 73 -2.32 -1.75 23.71
C ILE A 73 -2.64 -0.33 24.21
N HIS A 74 -2.63 0.66 23.31
CA HIS A 74 -3.01 2.03 23.63
C HIS A 74 -4.45 2.10 24.13
N LEU A 75 -5.38 1.39 23.49
CA LEU A 75 -6.77 1.32 23.87
C LEU A 75 -6.94 0.66 25.25
N LEU A 76 -6.21 -0.42 25.53
CA LEU A 76 -6.23 -1.09 26.84
C LEU A 76 -5.74 -0.16 27.95
N TYR A 77 -4.63 0.56 27.75
CA TYR A 77 -4.12 1.51 28.74
C TYR A 77 -5.05 2.71 28.95
N ASN A 78 -5.79 3.11 27.93
CA ASN A 78 -6.71 4.24 27.97
C ASN A 78 -8.18 3.82 28.11
N TRP A 79 -8.47 2.53 28.37
CA TRP A 79 -9.83 1.98 28.43
C TRP A 79 -10.68 2.69 29.49
N ARG A 80 -10.07 3.03 30.63
CA ARG A 80 -10.74 3.80 31.69
C ARG A 80 -11.12 5.21 31.24
N ALA A 81 -10.28 5.86 30.43
CA ALA A 81 -10.59 7.17 29.87
C ALA A 81 -11.71 7.07 28.83
N LEU A 82 -11.63 6.09 27.92
CA LEU A 82 -12.66 5.85 26.91
C LEU A 82 -14.04 5.57 27.55
N THR A 83 -14.09 4.64 28.49
CA THR A 83 -15.32 4.33 29.24
C THR A 83 -15.77 5.48 30.13
N ALA A 84 -14.90 6.42 30.51
CA ALA A 84 -15.31 7.60 31.26
C ALA A 84 -16.17 8.55 30.40
N TYR A 85 -15.94 8.64 29.09
CA TYR A 85 -16.82 9.38 28.18
C TYR A 85 -18.20 8.73 28.08
N CYS A 86 -18.28 7.40 28.09
CA CYS A 86 -19.57 6.68 28.03
C CYS A 86 -20.30 6.58 29.38
N ARG A 87 -19.63 6.86 30.51
CA ARG A 87 -20.23 6.77 31.85
C ARG A 87 -21.06 8.02 32.16
N LEU A 88 -22.35 7.81 32.40
CA LEU A 88 -23.23 8.79 33.04
C LEU A 88 -22.67 9.12 34.44
N LYS A 89 -22.16 10.34 34.64
CA LYS A 89 -21.87 10.85 35.99
C LYS A 89 -23.21 11.04 36.71
N LYS A 90 -23.54 10.17 37.66
CA LYS A 90 -24.45 10.52 38.75
C LYS A 90 -23.67 11.36 39.76
N LYS A 91 -23.96 12.65 39.87
CA LYS A 91 -23.69 13.37 41.12
C LYS A 91 -24.87 14.26 41.50
N GLN A 92 -25.10 14.22 42.80
CA GLN A 92 -26.15 14.87 43.58
C GLN A 92 -26.46 16.29 43.11
N PHE A 93 -27.76 16.58 43.06
CA PHE A 93 -28.32 17.93 43.08
C PHE A 93 -28.10 18.78 41.82
N GLY A 94 -29.16 18.97 41.04
CA GLY A 94 -29.26 20.07 40.07
C GLY A 94 -28.87 19.71 38.63
N MET A 95 -29.90 19.64 37.79
CA MET A 95 -29.90 19.60 36.32
C MET A 95 -28.61 20.04 35.62
N VAL A 96 -27.89 19.10 34.99
CA VAL A 96 -27.48 19.13 33.56
C VAL A 96 -27.07 17.69 33.16
N PHE A 97 -27.74 17.10 32.16
CA PHE A 97 -27.44 15.80 31.54
C PHE A 97 -26.13 15.81 30.73
N LYS A 98 -24.95 15.94 31.37
CA LYS A 98 -23.66 15.87 30.66
C LYS A 98 -23.34 14.49 30.07
N GLY A 99 -23.96 13.41 30.56
CA GLY A 99 -23.77 12.06 30.01
C GLY A 99 -24.45 11.83 28.66
N MET A 100 -25.45 12.65 28.30
CA MET A 100 -26.15 12.56 27.02
C MET A 100 -25.32 13.21 25.89
N ALA A 101 -24.45 14.18 26.20
CA ALA A 101 -23.57 14.84 25.22
C ALA A 101 -22.53 13.87 24.63
N ALA A 102 -21.84 13.08 25.47
CA ALA A 102 -20.88 12.09 24.98
C ALA A 102 -21.54 10.95 24.18
N PHE A 103 -22.77 10.56 24.51
CA PHE A 103 -23.55 9.62 23.70
C PHE A 103 -23.96 10.22 22.35
N ARG A 104 -24.32 11.51 22.31
CA ARG A 104 -24.59 12.24 21.05
C ARG A 104 -23.34 12.34 20.18
N GLU A 105 -22.18 12.64 20.76
CA GLU A 105 -20.88 12.66 20.07
C GLU A 105 -20.52 11.28 19.52
N PHE A 106 -20.69 10.21 20.32
CA PHE A 106 -20.51 8.83 19.88
C PHE A 106 -21.44 8.48 18.71
N LEU A 107 -22.73 8.77 18.84
CA LEU A 107 -23.72 8.50 17.80
C LEU A 107 -23.43 9.33 16.53
N ALA A 108 -23.04 10.59 16.68
CA ALA A 108 -22.66 11.45 15.56
C ALA A 108 -21.42 10.91 14.85
N ALA A 109 -20.39 10.48 15.59
CA ALA A 109 -19.20 9.86 15.01
C ALA A 109 -19.56 8.56 14.28
N ALA A 110 -20.38 7.69 14.89
CA ALA A 110 -20.84 6.44 14.26
C ALA A 110 -21.67 6.70 12.99
N LEU A 111 -22.63 7.63 13.04
CA LEU A 111 -23.45 8.03 11.90
C LEU A 111 -22.58 8.64 10.79
N LEU A 112 -21.61 9.48 11.13
CA LEU A 112 -20.67 10.04 10.15
C LEU A 112 -19.83 8.94 9.49
N THR A 113 -19.32 7.98 10.28
CA THR A 113 -18.59 6.83 9.72
C THR A 113 -19.47 6.00 8.78
N VAL A 114 -20.71 5.72 9.16
CA VAL A 114 -21.68 5.01 8.32
C VAL A 114 -22.03 5.82 7.06
N LEU A 115 -22.21 7.13 7.19
CA LEU A 115 -22.50 8.02 6.06
C LEU A 115 -21.33 8.04 5.05
N VAL A 116 -20.09 8.15 5.54
CA VAL A 116 -18.89 8.08 4.70
C VAL A 116 -18.78 6.72 4.03
N LEU A 117 -19.07 5.63 4.75
CA LEU A 117 -19.08 4.28 4.20
C LEU A 117 -20.13 4.12 3.08
N ILE A 118 -21.36 4.59 3.30
CA ILE A 118 -22.43 4.58 2.30
C ILE A 118 -22.02 5.43 1.10
N GLY A 119 -21.46 6.62 1.31
CA GLY A 119 -20.99 7.47 0.22
C GLY A 119 -19.83 6.87 -0.57
N ALA A 120 -18.94 6.13 0.08
CA ALA A 120 -17.86 5.41 -0.59
C ALA A 120 -18.38 4.24 -1.43
N ILE A 121 -19.34 3.45 -0.91
CA ILE A 121 -19.96 2.32 -1.62
C ILE A 121 -20.88 2.81 -2.74
N GLY A 122 -21.66 3.85 -2.49
CA GLY A 122 -22.63 4.44 -3.43
C GLY A 122 -22.01 5.44 -4.40
N GLU A 123 -20.68 5.51 -4.48
CA GLU A 123 -19.95 6.36 -5.41
C GLU A 123 -20.37 7.84 -5.36
N TRP A 124 -20.49 8.45 -4.18
CA TRP A 124 -20.84 9.87 -4.09
C TRP A 124 -19.70 10.77 -4.59
N LEU A 125 -20.03 11.95 -5.14
CA LEU A 125 -19.07 12.88 -5.76
C LEU A 125 -17.76 13.11 -4.97
N PRO A 126 -17.77 13.39 -3.66
CA PRO A 126 -16.52 13.59 -2.90
C PRO A 126 -15.63 12.33 -2.86
N CYS A 127 -16.24 11.14 -2.78
CA CYS A 127 -15.53 9.87 -2.81
C CYS A 127 -15.01 9.56 -4.23
N GLN A 128 -15.79 9.91 -5.26
CA GLN A 128 -15.38 9.76 -6.65
C GLN A 128 -14.15 10.59 -7.01
N TRP A 129 -13.94 11.77 -6.40
CA TRP A 129 -12.72 12.54 -6.64
C TRP A 129 -11.46 11.78 -6.22
N ILE A 130 -11.48 11.18 -5.04
CA ILE A 130 -10.35 10.39 -4.52
C ILE A 130 -10.13 9.14 -5.39
N VAL A 131 -11.21 8.45 -5.77
CA VAL A 131 -11.13 7.28 -6.66
C VAL A 131 -10.66 7.67 -8.07
N GLY A 132 -11.11 8.80 -8.59
CA GLY A 132 -10.74 9.34 -9.89
C GLY A 132 -9.27 9.75 -9.95
N TRP A 133 -8.72 10.32 -8.87
CA TRP A 133 -7.28 10.58 -8.76
C TRP A 133 -6.49 9.28 -8.87
N ARG A 134 -6.94 8.19 -8.23
CA ARG A 134 -6.31 6.88 -8.41
C ARG A 134 -6.35 6.43 -9.87
N GLY A 135 -7.46 6.68 -10.56
CA GLY A 135 -7.62 6.42 -12.00
C GLY A 135 -6.61 7.18 -12.87
N ALA A 136 -6.32 8.44 -12.56
CA ALA A 136 -5.34 9.23 -13.30
C ALA A 136 -3.90 8.67 -13.20
N PHE A 137 -3.51 8.14 -12.04
CA PHE A 137 -2.23 7.46 -11.87
C PHE A 137 -2.22 6.05 -12.47
N LYS A 138 -3.40 5.44 -12.64
CA LYS A 138 -3.60 4.07 -13.13
C LYS A 138 -3.10 3.89 -14.56
N SER A 139 -3.32 4.88 -15.43
CA SER A 139 -3.04 4.76 -16.87
C SER A 139 -1.56 4.58 -17.20
N GLY A 140 -0.64 4.96 -16.30
CA GLY A 140 0.81 4.78 -16.49
C GLY A 140 1.37 5.40 -17.77
N SER A 141 0.58 6.15 -18.53
CA SER A 141 0.88 6.57 -19.90
C SER A 141 2.06 7.54 -19.97
N ALA A 142 2.40 8.18 -18.86
CA ALA A 142 3.59 9.02 -18.74
C ALA A 142 4.88 8.23 -18.50
N VAL A 143 4.80 6.94 -18.16
CA VAL A 143 5.94 6.11 -17.71
C VAL A 143 6.26 4.97 -18.67
N VAL A 144 5.27 4.51 -19.46
CA VAL A 144 5.41 3.35 -20.36
C VAL A 144 5.81 3.79 -21.77
N THR A 145 6.95 3.31 -22.25
CA THR A 145 7.44 3.44 -23.63
C THR A 145 6.97 2.28 -24.51
N HIS A 146 7.04 1.05 -24.00
CA HIS A 146 6.53 -0.15 -24.67
C HIS A 146 5.42 -0.78 -23.85
N ALA A 147 4.19 -0.78 -24.36
CA ALA A 147 3.07 -1.39 -23.65
C ALA A 147 3.29 -2.90 -23.51
N PRO A 148 2.97 -3.50 -22.34
CA PRO A 148 3.01 -4.95 -22.19
C PRO A 148 1.96 -5.58 -23.12
N PRO A 149 2.27 -6.71 -23.80
CA PRO A 149 1.36 -7.34 -24.75
C PRO A 149 0.11 -7.91 -24.07
N VAL A 150 0.22 -8.28 -22.79
CA VAL A 150 -0.87 -8.75 -21.92
C VAL A 150 -0.63 -8.28 -20.49
N ALA A 151 -1.68 -8.31 -19.67
CA ALA A 151 -1.53 -8.09 -18.23
C ALA A 151 -0.54 -9.11 -17.64
N ASP A 152 0.31 -8.63 -16.72
CA ASP A 152 1.35 -9.43 -16.06
C ASP A 152 2.33 -10.12 -17.04
N ALA A 153 2.56 -9.53 -18.23
CA ALA A 153 3.53 -10.04 -19.20
C ALA A 153 4.95 -10.20 -18.61
N ASP A 154 5.29 -9.43 -17.58
CA ASP A 154 6.54 -9.54 -16.83
C ASP A 154 6.72 -10.90 -16.12
N LYS A 155 5.62 -11.62 -15.86
CA LYS A 155 5.62 -12.95 -15.21
C LYS A 155 5.62 -14.11 -16.20
N LEU A 156 5.45 -13.84 -17.50
CA LEU A 156 5.47 -14.88 -18.52
C LEU A 156 6.91 -15.29 -18.86
N SER A 157 7.08 -16.57 -19.18
CA SER A 157 8.34 -17.09 -19.72
C SER A 157 8.61 -16.54 -21.11
N LEU A 158 9.88 -16.51 -21.52
CA LEU A 158 10.22 -16.12 -22.90
C LEU A 158 9.55 -17.02 -23.94
N ALA A 159 9.49 -18.33 -23.70
CA ALA A 159 8.78 -19.27 -24.57
C ALA A 159 7.28 -18.91 -24.68
N GLY A 160 6.64 -18.58 -23.54
CA GLY A 160 5.25 -18.15 -23.52
C GLY A 160 5.02 -16.85 -24.29
N LEU A 161 5.93 -15.88 -24.17
CA LEU A 161 5.88 -14.63 -24.92
C LEU A 161 6.12 -14.84 -26.43
N CYS A 162 7.04 -15.73 -26.81
CA CYS A 162 7.27 -16.10 -28.20
C CYS A 162 6.01 -16.70 -28.83
N ALA A 163 5.38 -17.65 -28.14
CA ALA A 163 4.14 -18.28 -28.58
C ALA A 163 2.98 -17.27 -28.70
N LEU A 164 2.84 -16.38 -27.72
CA LEU A 164 1.80 -15.34 -27.71
C LEU A 164 1.96 -14.35 -28.87
N LEU A 165 3.20 -13.97 -29.20
CA LEU A 165 3.50 -12.96 -30.23
C LEU A 165 3.73 -13.56 -31.62
N GLY A 166 3.78 -14.89 -31.75
CA GLY A 166 4.11 -15.56 -33.00
C GLY A 166 5.55 -15.30 -33.46
N ILE A 167 6.47 -15.04 -32.53
CA ILE A 167 7.88 -14.74 -32.82
C ILE A 167 8.72 -15.99 -32.56
N SER A 168 9.66 -16.30 -33.45
CA SER A 168 10.52 -17.49 -33.29
C SER A 168 11.50 -17.34 -32.12
N GLU A 169 11.65 -18.40 -31.33
CA GLU A 169 12.59 -18.43 -30.20
C GLU A 169 14.03 -18.15 -30.65
N GLN A 170 14.41 -18.64 -31.84
CA GLN A 170 15.73 -18.38 -32.44
C GLN A 170 15.98 -16.88 -32.66
N ARG A 171 14.96 -16.11 -33.08
CA ARG A 171 15.09 -14.66 -33.25
C ARG A 171 15.32 -13.99 -31.90
N VAL A 172 14.58 -14.39 -30.88
CA VAL A 172 14.71 -13.84 -29.52
C VAL A 172 16.09 -14.16 -28.94
N LEU A 173 16.58 -15.39 -29.09
CA LEU A 173 17.94 -15.77 -28.64
C LEU A 173 19.03 -14.98 -29.38
N ARG A 174 18.87 -14.76 -30.69
CA ARG A 174 19.79 -13.91 -31.47
C ARG A 174 19.80 -12.47 -30.96
N ASN A 175 18.61 -11.89 -30.72
CA ASN A 175 18.48 -10.56 -30.17
C ASN A 175 19.06 -10.47 -28.75
N ALA A 176 18.88 -11.50 -27.92
CA ALA A 176 19.47 -11.57 -26.59
C ALA A 176 21.00 -11.54 -26.64
N ALA A 177 21.59 -12.37 -27.50
CA ALA A 177 23.05 -12.44 -27.69
C ALA A 177 23.61 -11.11 -28.24
N ALA A 178 22.93 -10.50 -29.22
CA ALA A 178 23.34 -9.22 -29.81
C ALA A 178 23.33 -8.07 -28.79
N ASN A 179 22.46 -8.14 -27.77
CA ASN A 179 22.37 -7.13 -26.71
C ASN A 179 23.12 -7.54 -25.43
N GLY A 180 23.86 -8.66 -25.44
CA GLY A 180 24.65 -9.12 -24.30
C GLY A 180 23.82 -9.49 -23.06
N LEU A 181 22.58 -9.95 -23.26
CA LEU A 181 21.67 -10.28 -22.15
C LEU A 181 22.04 -11.62 -21.51
N GLN A 182 22.06 -11.64 -20.18
CA GLN A 182 22.21 -12.87 -19.39
C GLN A 182 20.89 -13.65 -19.40
N LEU A 183 20.87 -14.74 -20.16
CA LEU A 183 19.73 -15.64 -20.36
C LEU A 183 20.22 -17.09 -20.24
N CYS A 184 19.66 -17.85 -19.30
CA CYS A 184 20.02 -19.25 -19.07
C CYS A 184 19.05 -20.20 -19.79
N ALA A 185 17.76 -19.88 -19.81
CA ALA A 185 16.74 -20.70 -20.45
C ALA A 185 15.53 -19.89 -20.92
N LEU A 186 14.81 -20.40 -21.93
CA LEU A 186 13.56 -19.81 -22.42
C LEU A 186 12.37 -19.98 -21.45
N SER A 187 12.51 -20.86 -20.45
CA SER A 187 11.54 -21.01 -19.37
C SER A 187 11.60 -19.86 -18.36
N GLU A 188 12.68 -19.08 -18.34
CA GLU A 188 12.81 -17.94 -17.44
C GLU A 188 11.80 -16.85 -17.79
N THR A 189 11.28 -16.22 -16.75
CA THR A 189 10.35 -15.11 -16.87
C THR A 189 11.07 -13.83 -17.26
N LEU A 190 10.34 -12.92 -17.90
CA LEU A 190 10.88 -11.61 -18.27
C LEU A 190 11.38 -10.84 -17.03
N SER A 191 10.69 -10.95 -15.89
CA SER A 191 11.10 -10.40 -14.60
C SER A 191 12.41 -10.97 -14.07
N GLU A 192 12.65 -12.28 -14.22
CA GLU A 192 13.90 -12.90 -13.77
C GLU A 192 15.09 -12.44 -14.62
N ILE A 193 14.90 -12.38 -15.93
CA ILE A 193 15.92 -11.87 -16.87
C ILE A 193 16.20 -10.41 -16.59
N ALA A 194 15.15 -9.59 -16.37
CA ALA A 194 15.26 -8.19 -16.00
C ALA A 194 16.12 -8.01 -14.73
N LYS A 195 15.85 -8.81 -13.68
CA LYS A 195 16.65 -8.78 -12.44
C LYS A 195 18.12 -9.14 -12.67
N LYS A 196 18.41 -10.21 -13.42
CA LYS A 196 19.79 -10.62 -13.73
C LYS A 196 20.58 -9.55 -14.47
N ASN A 197 19.90 -8.81 -15.33
CA ASN A 197 20.51 -7.78 -16.16
C ASN A 197 20.43 -6.37 -15.55
N GLY A 198 19.85 -6.20 -14.36
CA GLY A 198 19.68 -4.89 -13.72
C GLY A 198 18.82 -3.92 -14.53
N MET A 199 17.86 -4.43 -15.31
CA MET A 199 16.98 -3.66 -16.19
C MET A 199 15.51 -3.84 -15.79
N SER A 200 14.61 -3.02 -16.34
CA SER A 200 13.16 -3.24 -16.23
C SER A 200 12.69 -4.32 -17.22
N PRO A 201 11.60 -5.05 -16.92
CA PRO A 201 10.97 -5.98 -17.87
C PRO A 201 10.66 -5.32 -19.21
N GLU A 202 10.16 -4.09 -19.19
CA GLU A 202 9.92 -3.28 -20.39
C GLU A 202 11.15 -3.13 -21.29
N LYS A 203 12.31 -2.83 -20.70
CA LYS A 203 13.55 -2.63 -21.46
C LYS A 203 14.00 -3.95 -22.09
N ILE A 204 13.93 -5.06 -21.34
CA ILE A 204 14.25 -6.38 -21.88
C ILE A 204 13.29 -6.73 -23.03
N TYR A 205 12.00 -6.47 -22.86
CA TYR A 205 11.00 -6.70 -23.90
C TYR A 205 11.32 -5.92 -25.19
N GLY A 206 11.63 -4.63 -25.08
CA GLY A 206 12.01 -3.81 -26.22
C GLY A 206 13.25 -4.33 -26.96
N LEU A 207 14.25 -4.83 -26.24
CA LEU A 207 15.47 -5.38 -26.83
C LEU A 207 15.25 -6.73 -27.53
N LEU A 208 14.30 -7.54 -27.04
CA LEU A 208 14.06 -8.89 -27.54
C LEU A 208 13.03 -8.93 -28.68
N PHE A 209 11.95 -8.16 -28.57
CA PHE A 209 10.76 -8.33 -29.43
C PHE A 209 10.48 -7.13 -30.36
N MET A 210 10.99 -5.93 -30.04
CA MET A 210 10.70 -4.72 -30.82
C MET A 210 11.82 -4.33 -31.81
N LYS A 211 12.88 -5.13 -31.91
CA LYS A 211 13.97 -5.03 -32.90
C LYS A 211 14.00 -6.26 -33.81
#